data_AF-A0A535IMB6-F1
#
_entry.id   AF-A0A535IMB6-F1
#
_cell.length_a   1.000
_cell.length_b   1.000
_cell.length_c   1.000
_cell.angle_alpha   90.00
_cell.angle_beta   90.00
_cell.angle_gamma   90.00
#
_symmetry.space_group_name_H-M   'P 1'
#
loop_
_entity.id
_entity.type
_entity.pdbx_description
1 polymer ?
#
loop_
_entity_poly.entity_id
_entity_poly.type
_entity_poly.pdbx_seq_one_letter_code
_entity_poly.pdbx_strand_id
1 'polypeptide(L)'
;MGDNAKKRTRITIDVSPEMRRRIKMAALQNDLKVGEYIGRILEENVPDEAPAKRIQGHPVTREAIERLLRFREELIKETNGVLFEDSTEILRQEREKRTRHLMGEELGDE
;
A
#
# COMPACT_ATOMS: atom_id res chain seq x y z
N MET A 1 -11.79 -19.20 -24.20
CA MET A 1 -11.36 -18.62 -22.92
C MET A 1 -12.43 -18.91 -21.89
N GLY A 2 -12.12 -19.71 -20.86
CA GLY A 2 -13.09 -20.10 -19.85
C GLY A 2 -13.42 -18.93 -18.92
N ASP A 3 -14.71 -18.74 -18.67
CA ASP A 3 -15.23 -17.77 -17.71
C ASP A 3 -14.60 -18.00 -16.35
N ASN A 4 -13.77 -17.05 -15.91
CA ASN A 4 -13.44 -16.88 -14.49
C ASN A 4 -14.70 -16.40 -13.78
N ALA A 5 -15.69 -17.30 -13.65
CA ALA A 5 -16.81 -17.13 -12.74
C ALA A 5 -16.20 -17.06 -11.33
N LYS A 6 -15.87 -15.83 -10.89
CA LYS A 6 -15.39 -15.48 -9.54
C LYS A 6 -16.05 -16.43 -8.56
N LYS A 7 -15.24 -17.30 -7.91
CA LYS A 7 -15.72 -18.30 -6.95
C LYS A 7 -16.61 -17.59 -5.93
N ARG A 8 -17.93 -17.74 -6.05
CA ARG A 8 -18.90 -17.08 -5.16
C ARG A 8 -18.84 -17.78 -3.80
N THR A 9 -17.96 -17.31 -2.93
CA THR A 9 -17.91 -17.75 -1.53
C THR A 9 -19.18 -17.30 -0.83
N ARG A 10 -19.88 -18.25 -0.19
CA ARG A 10 -21.11 -17.95 0.55
C ARG A 10 -20.73 -17.40 1.92
N ILE A 11 -21.22 -16.21 2.24
CA ILE A 11 -21.10 -15.60 3.58
C ILE A 11 -22.49 -15.61 4.19
N THR A 12 -22.62 -16.18 5.40
CA THR A 12 -23.85 -16.16 6.19
C THR A 12 -23.69 -15.15 7.31
N ILE A 13 -24.59 -14.18 7.39
CA ILE A 13 -24.56 -13.11 8.40
C ILE A 13 -25.93 -13.10 9.08
N ASP A 14 -25.93 -13.13 10.40
CA ASP A 14 -27.14 -12.93 11.18
C ASP A 14 -27.52 -11.45 11.17
N VAL A 15 -28.73 -11.16 10.70
CA VAL A 15 -29.27 -9.81 10.64
C VAL A 15 -30.56 -9.72 11.46
N SER A 16 -30.72 -8.61 12.18
CA SER A 16 -31.96 -8.37 12.92
C SER A 16 -33.17 -8.22 11.96
N PRO A 17 -34.39 -8.52 12.43
CA PRO A 17 -35.61 -8.35 11.62
C PRO A 17 -35.77 -6.93 11.07
N GLU A 18 -35.38 -5.92 11.84
CA GLU A 18 -35.42 -4.52 11.43
C GLU A 18 -34.42 -4.21 10.31
N MET A 19 -33.21 -4.76 10.40
CA MET A 19 -32.19 -4.60 9.37
C MET A 19 -32.62 -5.30 8.08
N ARG A 20 -33.17 -6.52 8.16
CA ARG A 20 -33.75 -7.23 7.02
C ARG A 20 -34.83 -6.39 6.32
N ARG A 21 -35.70 -5.74 7.09
CA ARG A 21 -36.75 -4.87 6.54
C ARG A 21 -36.14 -3.67 5.81
N ARG A 22 -35.17 -2.97 6.41
CA ARG A 22 -34.49 -1.82 5.78
C ARG A 22 -33.78 -2.21 4.49
N ILE A 23 -33.04 -3.33 4.51
CA ILE A 23 -32.36 -3.86 3.31
C ILE A 23 -33.37 -4.17 2.21
N LYS A 24 -34.51 -4.81 2.55
CA LYS A 24 -35.55 -5.12 1.56
C LYS A 24 -36.15 -3.86 0.93
N MET A 25 -36.41 -2.82 1.73
CA MET A 25 -36.95 -1.55 1.22
C MET A 25 -35.94 -0.84 0.32
N ALA A 26 -34.67 -0.81 0.72
CA ALA A 26 -33.62 -0.17 -0.07
C ALA A 26 -33.30 -0.95 -1.37
N ALA A 27 -33.36 -2.28 -1.33
CA ALA A 27 -33.25 -3.11 -2.53
C ALA A 27 -34.38 -2.82 -3.53
N LEU A 28 -35.63 -2.67 -3.03
CA LEU A 28 -36.78 -2.33 -3.86
C LEU A 28 -36.71 -0.91 -4.46
N GLN A 29 -36.17 0.06 -3.71
CA GLN A 29 -35.92 1.42 -4.23
C GLN A 29 -34.88 1.45 -5.35
N ASN A 30 -33.91 0.53 -5.32
CA ASN A 30 -32.85 0.44 -6.32
C ASN A 30 -33.18 -0.56 -7.45
N ASP A 31 -34.38 -1.16 -7.43
CA ASP A 31 -34.82 -2.24 -8.34
C ASP A 31 -33.85 -3.44 -8.40
N LEU A 32 -33.19 -3.73 -7.27
CA LEU A 32 -32.21 -4.79 -7.14
C LEU A 32 -32.74 -5.93 -6.26
N LYS A 33 -32.30 -7.15 -6.53
CA LYS A 33 -32.52 -8.25 -5.59
C LYS A 33 -31.74 -8.00 -4.31
N VAL A 34 -32.26 -8.44 -3.17
CA VAL A 34 -31.60 -8.27 -1.85
C VAL A 34 -30.14 -8.72 -1.86
N GLY A 35 -29.83 -9.85 -2.52
CA GLY A 35 -28.46 -10.35 -2.62
C GLY A 35 -27.54 -9.47 -3.49
N GLU A 36 -28.07 -8.87 -4.56
CA GLU A 36 -27.33 -7.97 -5.44
C GLU A 36 -27.12 -6.59 -4.79
N TYR A 37 -28.14 -6.12 -4.07
CA TYR A 37 -28.05 -4.89 -3.28
C TYR A 37 -26.98 -5.01 -2.19
N ILE A 38 -26.98 -6.11 -1.43
CA ILE A 38 -25.93 -6.40 -0.43
C ILE A 38 -24.57 -6.57 -1.11
N GLY A 39 -24.50 -7.30 -2.22
CA GLY A 39 -23.27 -7.51 -2.97
C GLY A 39 -22.64 -6.20 -3.44
N ARG A 40 -23.45 -5.28 -4.00
CA ARG A 40 -23.00 -3.96 -4.43
C ARG A 40 -22.52 -3.09 -3.27
N ILE A 41 -23.23 -3.11 -2.14
CA ILE A 41 -22.76 -2.40 -0.93
C ILE A 41 -21.42 -2.97 -0.46
N LEU A 42 -21.27 -4.29 -0.47
CA LEU A 42 -20.02 -4.94 -0.08
C LEU A 42 -18.89 -4.60 -1.06
N GLU A 43 -19.14 -4.55 -2.37
CA GLU A 43 -18.15 -4.12 -3.37
C GLU A 43 -17.77 -2.63 -3.23
N GLU A 44 -18.74 -1.77 -2.90
CA GLU A 44 -18.50 -0.33 -2.68
C GLU A 44 -17.72 -0.06 -1.38
N ASN A 45 -17.97 -0.84 -0.31
CA ASN A 45 -17.34 -0.64 1.01
C ASN A 45 -16.10 -1.50 1.25
N VAL A 46 -15.99 -2.63 0.55
CA VAL A 46 -14.87 -3.58 0.63
C VAL A 46 -14.27 -3.69 -0.78
N PRO A 47 -13.48 -2.69 -1.22
CA PRO A 47 -12.81 -2.78 -2.50
C PRO A 47 -11.95 -4.05 -2.56
N ASP A 48 -12.01 -4.77 -3.69
CA ASP A 48 -11.14 -5.93 -4.01
C ASP A 48 -9.70 -5.57 -3.57
N GLU A 49 -9.12 -6.39 -2.68
CA GLU A 49 -7.78 -6.27 -2.08
C GLU A 49 -7.09 -4.97 -2.45
N ALA A 50 -7.19 -3.96 -1.57
CA ALA A 50 -6.53 -2.68 -1.73
C ALA A 50 -5.14 -2.89 -2.36
N PRO A 51 -4.87 -2.43 -3.60
CA PRO A 51 -3.50 -2.30 -4.05
C PRO A 51 -2.88 -1.34 -3.05
N ALA A 52 -2.06 -1.90 -2.14
CA ALA A 52 -1.38 -1.27 -1.02
C ALA A 52 -1.67 0.23 -0.94
N LYS A 53 -2.71 0.64 -0.17
CA LYS A 53 -3.12 2.05 0.03
C LYS A 53 -2.57 2.96 -1.07
N ARG A 54 -3.20 3.01 -2.25
CA ARG A 54 -3.06 4.20 -3.09
C ARG A 54 -3.61 5.34 -2.25
N ILE A 55 -2.72 5.99 -1.52
CA ILE A 55 -2.96 7.27 -0.86
C ILE A 55 -3.60 8.10 -1.97
N GLN A 56 -4.91 8.32 -1.90
CA GLN A 56 -5.51 9.41 -2.65
C GLN A 56 -4.74 10.62 -2.15
N GLY A 57 -3.77 11.07 -2.96
CA GLY A 57 -2.96 12.22 -2.65
C GLY A 57 -3.94 13.33 -2.34
N HIS A 58 -3.93 13.81 -1.10
CA HIS A 58 -4.62 15.05 -0.78
C HIS A 58 -4.14 16.07 -1.81
N PRO A 59 -5.03 16.92 -2.37
CA PRO A 59 -4.60 17.91 -3.35
C PRO A 59 -3.44 18.67 -2.73
N VAL A 60 -2.26 18.50 -3.32
CA VAL A 60 -1.02 19.07 -2.78
C VAL A 60 -1.20 20.58 -2.85
N THR A 61 -1.46 21.20 -1.69
CA THR A 61 -1.65 22.64 -1.63
C THR A 61 -0.32 23.32 -1.96
N ARG A 62 -0.38 24.50 -2.57
CA ARG A 62 0.82 25.26 -2.93
C ARG A 62 1.77 25.45 -1.73
N GLU A 63 1.19 25.67 -0.55
CA GLU A 63 1.94 25.75 0.70
C GLU A 63 2.67 24.46 1.09
N ALA A 64 2.11 23.28 0.79
CA ALA A 64 2.77 22.01 1.06
C ALA A 64 4.00 21.82 0.15
N ILE A 65 3.90 22.26 -1.11
CA ILE A 65 5.04 22.27 -2.05
C ILE A 65 6.13 23.22 -1.56
N GLU A 66 5.76 24.43 -1.14
CA GLU A 66 6.72 25.43 -0.64
C GLU A 66 7.41 25.00 0.66
N ARG A 67 6.71 24.27 1.54
CA ARG A 67 7.33 23.66 2.74
C ARG A 67 8.32 22.56 2.34
N LEU A 68 7.96 21.71 1.38
CA LEU A 68 8.84 20.64 0.91
C LEU A 68 10.10 21.16 0.21
N LEU A 69 9.97 22.22 -0.60
CA LEU A 69 11.10 22.85 -1.28
C LEU A 69 12.08 23.48 -0.29
N ARG A 70 11.58 24.19 0.74
CA ARG A 70 12.42 24.74 1.80
C ARG A 70 13.18 23.65 2.56
N PHE A 71 12.48 22.58 2.92
CA PHE A 71 13.11 21.44 3.61
C PHE A 71 14.20 20.77 2.75
N ARG A 72 13.96 20.63 1.44
CA ARG A 72 14.96 20.09 0.52
C ARG A 72 16.21 20.99 0.42
N GLU A 73 16.04 22.31 0.34
CA GLU A 73 17.16 23.24 0.28
C GLU A 73 18.00 23.23 1.57
N GLU A 74 17.35 23.11 2.72
CA GLU A 74 18.00 22.99 4.02
C GLU A 74 18.82 21.71 4.10
N LEU A 75 18.22 20.57 3.73
CA LEU A 75 18.94 19.29 3.66
C LEU A 75 20.14 19.34 2.73
N ILE A 76 20.02 19.94 1.53
CA ILE A 76 21.14 20.04 0.58
C ILE A 76 22.29 20.89 1.15
N LYS A 77 21.96 21.97 1.88
CA LYS A 77 22.97 22.80 2.56
C LYS A 77 23.67 22.06 3.69
N GLU A 78 22.91 21.32 4.50
CA GLU A 78 23.48 20.54 5.62
C GLU A 78 24.32 19.36 5.15
N THR A 79 23.87 18.65 4.11
CA THR A 79 24.57 17.46 3.59
C THR A 79 25.59 17.77 2.50
N ASN A 80 25.87 19.05 2.23
CA ASN A 80 26.82 19.50 1.20
C ASN A 80 26.56 18.85 -0.19
N GLY A 81 25.28 18.56 -0.49
CA GLY A 81 24.85 17.89 -1.73
C GLY A 81 24.71 16.36 -1.69
N VAL A 82 25.07 15.68 -0.60
CA VAL A 82 24.98 14.21 -0.47
C VAL A 82 23.78 13.83 0.40
N LEU A 83 22.58 13.80 -0.19
CA LEU A 83 21.32 13.58 0.54
C LEU A 83 21.18 12.20 1.18
N PHE A 84 21.87 11.21 0.62
CA PHE A 84 21.95 9.86 1.14
C PHE A 84 23.37 9.39 0.86
N GLU A 85 24.07 8.87 1.86
CA GLU A 85 25.25 8.06 1.56
C GLU A 85 24.78 6.96 0.60
N ASP A 86 25.48 6.78 -0.52
CA ASP A 86 25.07 5.84 -1.55
C ASP A 86 25.02 4.43 -0.92
N SER A 87 23.82 4.03 -0.47
CA SER A 87 23.62 2.79 0.27
C SER A 87 24.09 1.60 -0.55
N THR A 88 24.12 1.74 -1.88
CA THR A 88 24.67 0.72 -2.78
C THR A 88 26.18 0.60 -2.66
N GLU A 89 26.90 1.71 -2.51
CA GLU A 89 28.35 1.74 -2.29
C GLU A 89 28.72 1.25 -0.89
N ILE A 90 27.95 1.63 0.15
CA ILE A 90 28.14 1.09 1.51
C ILE A 90 27.96 -0.44 1.52
N LEU A 91 26.88 -0.93 0.91
CA LEU A 91 26.60 -2.36 0.83
C LEU A 91 27.67 -3.10 0.03
N ARG A 92 28.24 -2.47 -1.01
CA ARG A 92 29.35 -3.03 -1.78
C ARG A 92 30.61 -3.16 -0.93
N GLN A 93 31.00 -2.11 -0.20
CA GLN A 93 32.18 -2.12 0.67
C GLN A 93 32.07 -3.18 1.77
N GLU A 94 30.91 -3.33 2.40
CA GLU A 94 30.69 -4.35 3.42
C GLU A 94 30.72 -5.78 2.83
N ARG A 95 30.22 -5.97 1.61
CA ARG A 95 30.37 -7.26 0.90
C ARG A 95 31.83 -7.56 0.55
N GLU A 96 32.59 -6.57 0.11
CA GLU A 96 34.02 -6.72 -0.20
C GLU A 96 34.84 -7.05 1.07
N LYS A 97 34.59 -6.35 2.18
CA LYS A 97 35.21 -6.67 3.50
C LYS A 97 34.88 -8.10 3.93
N ARG A 98 33.61 -8.50 3.87
CA ARG A 98 33.19 -9.87 4.21
C ARG A 98 33.84 -10.91 3.31
N THR A 99 33.99 -10.61 2.01
CA THR A 99 34.61 -11.53 1.05
C THR A 99 36.09 -11.70 1.32
N ARG A 100 36.83 -10.61 1.60
CA ARG A 100 38.26 -10.68 2.00
C ARG A 100 38.47 -11.52 3.26
N HIS A 101 37.63 -11.32 4.28
CA HIS A 101 37.71 -12.08 5.52
C HIS A 101 37.40 -13.57 5.31
N LEU A 102 36.43 -13.91 4.45
CA LEU A 102 36.11 -15.31 4.09
C LEU A 102 37.16 -15.96 3.18
N MET A 103 37.88 -15.19 2.37
CA MET A 103 38.96 -15.68 1.50
C MET A 103 40.30 -15.82 2.23
N GLY A 104 40.38 -15.45 3.51
CA GLY A 104 41.57 -15.70 4.34
C GLY A 104 42.77 -14.79 4.00
N GLU A 105 42.55 -13.62 3.38
CA GLU A 105 43.62 -12.65 3.10
C GLU A 105 44.15 -11.93 4.37
N GLU A 106 43.66 -12.29 5.57
CA GLU A 106 44.17 -11.83 6.87
C GLU A 106 44.85 -12.92 7.70
N LEU A 107 45.27 -14.05 7.09
CA LEU A 107 46.20 -15.00 7.71
C LEU A 107 47.49 -15.05 6.91
N GLY A 108 48.24 -13.96 7.01
CA GLY A 108 49.58 -13.81 6.48
C GLY A 108 50.43 -12.95 7.43
N ASP A 109 50.46 -13.31 8.70
CA ASP A 109 51.48 -12.88 9.67
C ASP A 109 51.68 -14.02 10.68
N GLU A 110 52.59 -14.94 10.35
CA GLU A 110 53.64 -15.51 11.22
C GLU A 110 54.61 -16.37 10.39
#